data_AF-A0A1Y3B0L6-F1
#
_entry.id   AF-A0A1Y3B0L6-F1
#
_cell.length_a   1.000
_cell.length_b   1.000
_cell.length_c   1.000
_cell.angle_alpha   90.00
_cell.angle_beta   90.00
_cell.angle_gamma   90.00
#
_symmetry.space_group_name_H-M   'P 1'
#
loop_
_entity.id
_entity.type
_entity.pdbx_description
1 polymer ?
#
loop_
_entity_poly.entity_id
_entity_poly.type
_entity_poly.pdbx_seq_one_letter_code
_entity_poly.pdbx_strand_id
1 'polypeptide(L)'
;MHNFLKLSEKPGEAICPYDSSYSSTYTFYEKNLYVATVAGFTGADPLIYREPLRTEQFNPKHLNAPNFVSSFPYNGHVYFLFRETAVEYINCGKAIYSRVARVCARDNGGPHKFR
;
A
#
# COMPACT_ATOMS: atom_id res chain seq x y z
N MET A 1 -6.50 -7.31 33.55
CA MET A 1 -6.93 -8.07 32.36
C MET A 1 -7.80 -7.16 31.52
N HIS A 2 -7.40 -6.84 30.29
CA HIS A 2 -8.28 -6.17 29.35
C HIS A 2 -9.18 -7.24 28.71
N ASN A 3 -10.49 -7.14 28.95
CA ASN A 3 -11.48 -7.99 28.30
C ASN A 3 -11.77 -7.41 26.93
N PHE A 4 -11.31 -8.08 25.88
CA PHE A 4 -11.62 -7.72 24.50
C PHE A 4 -12.86 -8.50 24.04
N LEU A 5 -13.82 -7.78 23.45
CA LEU A 5 -14.98 -8.37 22.77
C LEU A 5 -14.71 -8.34 21.26
N LYS A 6 -14.88 -9.49 20.59
CA LYS A 6 -14.82 -9.57 19.13
C LYS A 6 -16.07 -8.89 18.54
N LEU A 7 -15.91 -7.69 17.99
CA LEU A 7 -17.01 -6.93 17.39
C LEU A 7 -17.33 -7.37 15.96
N SER A 8 -16.31 -7.69 15.16
CA SER A 8 -16.48 -8.10 13.76
C SER A 8 -15.28 -8.91 13.28
N GLU A 9 -15.46 -9.65 12.19
CA GLU A 9 -14.41 -10.32 11.43
C GLU A 9 -14.52 -9.89 9.97
N LYS A 10 -13.38 -9.60 9.34
CA LYS A 10 -13.28 -9.21 7.93
C LYS A 10 -12.07 -9.90 7.29
N PRO A 11 -12.09 -10.14 5.96
CA PRO A 11 -10.91 -10.60 5.25
C PRO A 11 -9.72 -9.65 5.45
N GLY A 12 -8.53 -10.21 5.64
CA GLY A 12 -7.27 -9.46 5.81
C GLY A 12 -6.51 -9.19 4.50
N GLU A 13 -7.07 -9.60 3.36
CA GLU A 13 -6.46 -9.34 2.05
C GLU A 13 -6.21 -7.85 1.85
N ALA A 14 -5.05 -7.49 1.30
CA ALA A 14 -4.58 -6.10 1.15
C ALA A 14 -4.38 -5.30 2.46
N ILE A 15 -4.68 -5.87 3.62
CA ILE A 15 -4.58 -5.21 4.93
C ILE A 15 -3.46 -5.82 5.77
N CYS A 16 -3.26 -7.14 5.66
CA CYS A 16 -2.24 -7.89 6.38
C CYS A 16 -1.40 -8.69 5.36
N PRO A 17 -0.05 -8.66 5.44
CA PRO A 17 0.78 -9.47 4.57
C PRO A 17 0.53 -10.98 4.80
N TYR A 18 0.56 -11.76 3.71
CA TYR A 18 0.43 -13.23 3.78
C TYR A 18 1.67 -13.92 4.35
N ASP A 19 2.84 -13.31 4.18
CA ASP A 19 4.14 -13.83 4.62
C ASP A 19 4.88 -12.72 5.38
N SER A 20 5.52 -13.08 6.50
CA SER A 20 6.32 -12.16 7.33
C SER A 20 7.52 -11.55 6.60
N SER A 21 7.97 -12.16 5.51
CA SER A 21 9.04 -11.66 4.65
C SER A 21 8.60 -10.50 3.75
N TYR A 22 7.29 -10.34 3.52
CA TYR A 22 6.78 -9.22 2.74
C TYR A 22 6.84 -7.93 3.56
N SER A 23 7.79 -7.07 3.18
CA SER A 23 7.97 -5.76 3.81
C SER A 23 6.73 -4.91 3.59
N SER A 24 6.09 -4.51 4.68
CA SER A 24 4.82 -3.79 4.70
C SER A 24 4.84 -2.72 5.79
N THR A 25 3.98 -1.71 5.63
CA THR A 25 3.79 -0.65 6.62
C THR A 25 2.34 -0.24 6.63
N TYR A 26 1.87 0.31 7.74
CA TYR A 26 0.52 0.84 7.84
C TYR A 26 0.48 2.11 8.70
N THR A 27 -0.58 2.88 8.51
CA THR A 27 -0.84 4.09 9.28
C THR A 27 -2.34 4.23 9.47
N PHE A 28 -2.76 4.45 10.71
CA PHE A 28 -4.14 4.81 11.03
C PHE A 28 -4.26 6.33 11.11
N TYR A 29 -5.09 6.92 10.26
CA TYR A 29 -5.27 8.37 10.18
C TYR A 29 -6.71 8.72 9.81
N GLU A 30 -7.31 9.71 10.50
CA GLU A 30 -8.70 10.15 10.28
C GLU A 30 -9.71 8.99 10.21
N LYS A 31 -9.62 8.03 11.15
CA LYS A 31 -10.47 6.83 11.22
C LYS A 31 -10.35 5.86 10.03
N ASN A 32 -9.34 6.04 9.18
CA ASN A 32 -9.06 5.18 8.05
C ASN A 32 -7.73 4.45 8.27
N LEU A 33 -7.69 3.18 7.90
CA LEU A 33 -6.47 2.40 7.86
C LEU A 33 -5.86 2.51 6.45
N TYR A 34 -4.62 3.00 6.39
CA TYR A 34 -3.81 3.06 5.19
C TYR A 34 -2.76 1.98 5.28
N VAL A 35 -2.70 1.10 4.27
CA VAL A 35 -1.80 -0.06 4.27
C VAL A 35 -0.99 -0.04 2.99
N ALA A 36 0.29 -0.35 3.09
CA ALA A 36 1.13 -0.68 1.95
C ALA A 36 1.69 -2.08 2.14
N THR A 37 1.23 -3.02 1.32
CA THR A 37 1.51 -4.46 1.43
C THR A 37 1.29 -5.13 0.07
N VAL A 38 1.21 -6.45 0.03
CA VAL A 38 0.85 -7.25 -1.14
C VAL A 38 -0.57 -7.81 -1.02
N ALA A 39 -1.31 -7.83 -2.13
CA ALA A 39 -2.53 -8.60 -2.27
C ALA A 39 -2.20 -9.99 -2.83
N GLY A 40 -2.83 -11.02 -2.27
CA GLY A 40 -2.63 -12.41 -2.66
C GLY A 40 -1.35 -13.06 -2.14
N PHE A 41 -1.33 -14.39 -2.27
CA PHE A 41 -0.32 -15.27 -1.71
C PHE A 41 1.07 -15.14 -2.39
N THR A 42 1.10 -14.86 -3.69
CA THR A 42 2.34 -14.86 -4.49
C THR A 42 3.21 -13.62 -4.28
N GLY A 43 2.67 -12.56 -3.66
CA GLY A 43 3.37 -11.27 -3.52
C GLY A 43 3.46 -10.46 -4.82
N ALA A 44 2.80 -10.90 -5.90
CA ALA A 44 2.91 -10.28 -7.22
C ALA A 44 2.08 -9.00 -7.39
N ASP A 45 1.16 -8.71 -6.47
CA ASP A 45 0.28 -7.53 -6.52
C ASP A 45 0.56 -6.59 -5.33
N PRO A 46 1.70 -5.85 -5.33
CA PRO A 46 1.94 -4.83 -4.32
C PRO A 46 0.96 -3.68 -4.48
N LEU A 47 0.45 -3.16 -3.36
CA LEU A 47 -0.50 -2.05 -3.38
C LEU A 47 -0.40 -1.13 -2.18
N ILE A 48 -0.90 0.09 -2.39
CA ILE A 48 -1.32 0.99 -1.33
C ILE A 48 -2.84 0.95 -1.27
N TYR A 49 -3.39 0.62 -0.11
CA TYR A 49 -4.81 0.38 0.13
C TYR A 49 -5.36 1.28 1.24
N ARG A 50 -6.55 1.82 1.02
CA ARG A 50 -7.39 2.45 2.03
C ARG A 50 -8.84 2.29 1.61
N GLU A 51 -9.60 1.46 2.33
CA GLU A 51 -10.97 1.05 1.98
C GLU A 51 -11.83 2.22 1.44
N PRO A 52 -12.44 2.11 0.24
CA PRO A 52 -12.35 1.05 -0.76
C PRO A 52 -11.33 1.32 -1.89
N LEU A 53 -10.42 2.30 -1.75
CA LEU A 53 -9.46 2.70 -2.78
C LEU A 53 -8.18 1.87 -2.73
N ARG A 54 -7.64 1.58 -3.91
CA ARG A 54 -6.33 0.93 -4.11
C ARG A 54 -5.58 1.54 -5.28
N THR A 55 -4.27 1.36 -5.31
CA THR A 55 -3.47 1.55 -6.52
C THR A 55 -3.89 0.57 -7.62
N GLU A 56 -3.68 0.96 -8.87
CA GLU A 56 -3.96 0.12 -10.04
C GLU A 56 -3.24 -1.22 -9.97
N GLN A 57 -3.95 -2.30 -10.29
CA GLN A 57 -3.45 -3.65 -10.19
C GLN A 57 -2.36 -3.92 -11.23
N PHE A 58 -1.27 -4.58 -10.83
CA PHE A 58 -0.18 -4.99 -11.72
C PHE A 58 0.43 -3.86 -12.58
N ASN A 59 0.34 -2.60 -12.13
CA ASN A 59 0.92 -1.47 -12.84
C ASN A 59 2.33 -1.13 -12.31
N PRO A 60 3.40 -1.53 -13.02
CA PRO A 60 4.78 -1.30 -12.58
C PRO A 60 5.20 0.18 -12.65
N LYS A 61 4.39 1.06 -13.26
CA LYS A 61 4.63 2.51 -13.20
C LYS A 61 4.22 3.11 -11.86
N HIS A 62 3.33 2.46 -11.11
CA HIS A 62 2.99 2.86 -9.75
C HIS A 62 3.89 2.17 -8.73
N LEU A 63 4.03 0.85 -8.83
CA LEU A 63 4.78 0.02 -7.88
C LEU A 63 5.42 -1.16 -8.61
N ASN A 64 6.74 -1.29 -8.56
CA ASN A 64 7.49 -2.37 -9.21
C ASN A 64 8.42 -3.10 -8.23
N ALA A 65 7.90 -4.19 -7.66
CA ALA A 65 8.55 -4.95 -6.59
C ALA A 65 9.04 -4.05 -5.43
N PRO A 66 8.13 -3.27 -4.79
CA PRO A 66 8.49 -2.38 -3.72
C PRO A 66 8.79 -3.14 -2.42
N ASN A 67 9.72 -2.60 -1.64
CA ASN A 67 9.97 -2.94 -0.26
C ASN A 67 9.55 -1.75 0.60
N PHE A 68 8.40 -1.85 1.28
CA PHE A 68 7.85 -0.79 2.11
C PHE A 68 8.58 -0.69 3.45
N VAL A 69 8.93 0.53 3.85
CA VAL A 69 9.74 0.81 5.05
C VAL A 69 8.95 1.54 6.12
N SER A 70 8.20 2.58 5.75
CA SER A 70 7.46 3.40 6.71
C SER A 70 6.30 4.13 6.03
N SER A 71 5.28 4.45 6.83
CA SER A 71 4.21 5.36 6.45
C SER A 71 3.86 6.30 7.59
N PHE A 72 3.42 7.51 7.26
CA PHE A 72 3.00 8.51 8.25
C PHE A 72 2.06 9.57 7.63
N PRO A 73 1.16 10.16 8.42
CA PRO A 73 0.32 11.25 7.95
C PRO A 73 1.04 12.59 8.10
N TYR A 74 0.91 13.47 7.12
CA TYR A 74 1.40 14.84 7.20
C TYR A 74 0.61 15.77 6.27
N ASN A 75 0.16 16.91 6.80
CA ASN A 75 -0.48 17.98 6.04
C ASN A 75 -1.59 17.51 5.07
N GLY A 76 -2.56 16.74 5.58
CA GLY A 76 -3.70 16.23 4.80
C GLY A 76 -3.38 15.11 3.81
N HIS A 77 -2.17 14.54 3.88
CA HIS A 77 -1.73 13.42 3.06
C HIS A 77 -1.20 12.28 3.92
N VAL A 78 -1.17 11.08 3.36
CA VAL A 78 -0.44 9.93 3.94
C VAL A 78 0.74 9.60 3.02
N TYR A 79 1.93 9.59 3.61
CA TYR A 79 3.18 9.32 2.92
C TYR A 79 3.61 7.87 3.10
N PHE A 80 4.28 7.34 2.08
CA PHE A 80 4.84 5.99 2.06
C PHE A 80 6.27 6.03 1.54
N LEU A 81 7.19 5.45 2.32
CA LEU A 81 8.60 5.34 1.98
C LEU A 81 8.90 3.90 1.59
N PHE A 82 9.49 3.70 0.43
CA PHE A 82 9.83 2.38 -0.08
C PHE A 82 11.00 2.42 -1.05
N ARG A 83 11.55 1.24 -1.33
CA ARG A 83 12.56 1.01 -2.36
C ARG A 83 11.96 0.12 -3.44
N GLU A 84 12.17 0.42 -4.71
CA GLU A 84 11.62 -0.39 -5.79
C GLU A 84 12.54 -0.44 -7.02
N THR A 85 12.24 -1.34 -7.95
CA THR A 85 12.98 -1.45 -9.21
C THR A 85 12.56 -0.32 -10.17
N ALA A 86 13.52 0.49 -10.60
CA ALA A 86 13.27 1.66 -11.45
C ALA A 86 12.93 1.25 -12.89
N VAL A 87 11.65 1.32 -13.26
CA VAL A 87 11.17 1.03 -14.62
C VAL A 87 11.75 1.99 -15.66
N GLU A 88 11.98 3.24 -15.27
CA GLU A 88 12.56 4.28 -16.12
C GLU A 88 14.04 4.03 -16.47
N TYR A 89 14.72 3.17 -15.70
CA TYR A 89 16.13 2.85 -15.91
C TYR A 89 16.35 1.47 -16.55
N ILE A 90 15.28 0.72 -16.84
CA ILE A 90 15.38 -0.70 -17.20
C ILE A 90 16.19 -0.96 -18.48
N ASN A 91 16.20 0.00 -19.42
CA ASN A 91 16.96 -0.07 -20.66
C ASN A 91 18.48 0.09 -20.45
N CYS A 92 18.89 0.67 -19.33
CA CYS A 92 20.29 0.86 -18.95
C CYS A 92 20.78 -0.18 -17.93
N GLY A 93 19.86 -0.94 -17.33
CA GLY A 93 20.15 -1.99 -16.37
C GLY A 93 19.07 -2.10 -15.30
N LYS A 94 19.29 -2.99 -14.32
CA LYS A 94 18.42 -3.08 -13.14
C LYS A 94 18.98 -2.20 -12.04
N ALA A 95 18.22 -1.18 -11.63
CA ALA A 95 18.56 -0.30 -10.53
C ALA A 95 17.41 -0.24 -9.52
N ILE A 96 17.74 -0.09 -8.23
CA ILE A 96 16.78 0.10 -7.15
C ILE A 96 16.85 1.56 -6.69
N TYR A 97 15.72 2.26 -6.74
CA TYR A 97 15.61 3.63 -6.25
C TYR A 97 14.74 3.68 -4.99
N SER A 98 15.10 4.59 -4.09
CA SER A 98 14.25 4.94 -2.95
C SER A 98 13.23 5.99 -3.41
N ARG A 99 11.96 5.78 -3.06
CA ARG A 99 10.86 6.68 -3.41
C ARG A 99 10.01 7.06 -2.21
N VAL A 100 9.36 8.21 -2.36
CA VAL A 100 8.34 8.70 -1.45
C VAL A 100 7.07 8.90 -2.27
N ALA A 101 6.00 8.17 -1.92
CA ALA A 101 4.67 8.40 -2.47
C ALA A 101 3.80 9.13 -1.44
N ARG A 102 2.75 9.79 -1.93
CA ARG A 102 1.69 10.35 -1.09
C ARG A 102 0.32 10.13 -1.70
N VAL A 103 -0.68 10.01 -0.84
CA VAL A 103 -2.10 10.01 -1.23
C VAL A 103 -2.85 11.07 -0.43
N CYS A 104 -3.90 11.65 -1.02
CA CYS A 104 -4.77 12.59 -0.32
C CYS A 104 -5.60 11.85 0.72
N ALA A 105 -5.65 12.34 1.96
CA ALA A 105 -6.42 11.68 3.03
C ALA A 105 -7.94 11.67 2.76
N ARG A 106 -8.42 12.63 1.97
CA ARG A 106 -9.83 12.81 1.57
C ARG A 106 -10.10 12.38 0.14
N ASP A 107 -9.24 11.54 -0.44
CA ASP A 107 -9.50 10.99 -1.76
C ASP A 107 -10.81 10.17 -1.74
N ASN A 108 -11.68 10.42 -2.70
CA ASN A 108 -12.95 9.70 -2.85
C ASN A 108 -12.95 8.80 -4.09
N GLY A 109 -11.83 8.70 -4.81
CA GLY A 109 -11.69 7.99 -6.08
C GLY A 109 -12.24 8.79 -7.26
N GLY A 110 -11.92 8.33 -8.47
CA GLY A 110 -12.40 8.92 -9.71
C GLY A 110 -13.86 8.57 -10.04
N PRO A 111 -14.45 9.26 -11.04
CA PRO A 111 -15.76 8.90 -11.57
C PRO A 111 -15.70 7.54 -12.30
N HIS A 112 -16.77 6.74 -12.23
CA HIS A 112 -16.91 5.38 -12.80
C HIS A 112 -16.18 4.26 -12.05
N LYS A 113 -16.48 4.05 -10.75
CA LYS A 113 -15.90 3.00 -9.91
C LYS A 113 -16.22 1.54 -10.30
N PHE A 114 -16.98 1.30 -11.36
CA PHE A 114 -17.57 -0.01 -11.68
C PHE A 114 -17.62 -0.35 -13.19
N ARG A 115 -16.66 0.12 -14.00
CA ARG A 115 -16.49 -0.41 -15.35
C ARG A 115 -15.32 -1.36 -15.41
#